data_AF-A0A6M3JXP9-F1
#
_entry.id   AF-A0A6M3JXP9-F1
#
_cell.length_a   1.000
_cell.length_b   1.000
_cell.length_c   1.000
_cell.angle_alpha   90.00
_cell.angle_beta   90.00
_cell.angle_gamma   90.00
#
_symmetry.space_group_name_H-M   'P 1'
#
loop_
_entity.id
_entity.type
_entity.pdbx_description
1 polymer ?
#
loop_
_entity_poly.entity_id
_entity_poly.type
_entity_poly.pdbx_seq_one_letter_code
_entity_poly.pdbx_strand_id
1 'polypeptide(L)' 'MKVTPIIAILCITALEVVAITQGVNGATFGLVVAAIAGLGGWEAKVLRDKIKGGK' A
#
# COMPACT_ATOMS: atom_id res chain seq x y z
N MET A 1 15.65 -2.14 11.37
CA MET A 1 14.67 -1.99 10.26
C MET A 1 13.28 -1.87 10.89
N LYS A 2 12.47 -0.88 10.52
CA LYS A 2 11.09 -0.78 11.05
C LYS A 2 10.31 -2.01 10.59
N VAL A 3 9.58 -2.66 11.49
CA VAL A 3 8.84 -3.92 11.21
C VAL A 3 7.65 -3.67 10.29
N THR A 4 7.13 -2.43 10.28
CA THR A 4 5.98 -1.96 9.51
C THR A 4 5.98 -2.33 8.02
N PRO A 5 7.04 -2.07 7.22
CA PRO A 5 7.09 -2.48 5.82
C PRO A 5 7.02 -4.00 5.59
N ILE A 6 7.59 -4.80 6.50
CA ILE A 6 7.55 -6.27 6.37
C ILE A 6 6.11 -6.77 6.54
N ILE A 7 5.40 -6.22 7.53
CA ILE A 7 3.99 -6.56 7.78
C ILE A 7 3.11 -6.12 6.60
N ALA A 8 3.36 -4.94 6.04
CA ALA A 8 2.61 -4.46 4.87
C ALA A 8 2.76 -5.39 3.66
N ILE A 9 3.97 -5.88 3.37
CA ILE A 9 4.22 -6.81 2.26
C ILE A 9 3.49 -8.14 2.50
N LEU A 10 3.51 -8.66 3.73
CA LEU A 10 2.78 -9.90 4.08
C LEU A 10 1.26 -9.78 3.94
N CYS A 11 0.68 -8.63 4.30
CA CYS A 11 -0.76 -8.40 4.09
C CYS A 11 -1.12 -8.31 2.60
N ILE A 12 -0.27 -7.67 1.79
CA ILE A 12 -0.49 -7.55 0.34
C ILE A 12 -0.43 -8.91 -0.33
N THR A 13 0.56 -9.75 -0.01
CA THR A 13 0.67 -11.10 -0.59
C THR A 13 -0.50 -12.00 -0.18
N ALA A 14 -0.99 -11.91 1.06
CA ALA A 14 -2.18 -12.64 1.48
C ALA A 14 -3.43 -12.23 0.68
N LEU A 15 -3.64 -10.91 0.47
CA LEU A 15 -4.72 -10.41 -0.36
C LEU A 15 -4.58 -10.83 -1.83
N GLU A 16 -3.35 -10.87 -2.35
CA GLU A 16 -3.06 -11.31 -3.72
C GLU A 16 -3.41 -12.79 -3.92
N VAL A 17 -3.10 -13.65 -2.95
CA VAL A 17 -3.50 -15.07 -2.96
C VAL A 17 -5.03 -15.21 -2.96
N VAL A 18 -5.74 -14.43 -2.16
CA VAL A 18 -7.22 -14.43 -2.13
C VAL A 18 -7.81 -13.91 -3.45
N ALA A 19 -7.19 -12.90 -4.06
CA ALA A 19 -7.62 -12.40 -5.37
C ALA A 19 -7.45 -13.46 -6.47
N ILE A 20 -6.33 -14.19 -6.46
CA ILE A 20 -6.06 -15.28 -7.40
C ILE A 20 -7.10 -16.41 -7.26
N THR A 21 -7.47 -16.79 -6.02
CA THR A 21 -8.49 -17.84 -5.82
C THR A 21 -9.89 -17.42 -6.27
N GLN A 22 -10.16 -16.12 -6.36
CA GLN A 22 -11.40 -15.56 -6.93
C GLN A 22 -11.34 -15.37 -8.46
N GLY A 23 -10.25 -15.77 -9.11
CA GLY A 23 -10.06 -15.62 -10.55
C GLY A 23 -9.74 -14.19 -10.99
N VAL A 24 -9.38 -13.31 -10.05
CA VAL A 24 -8.93 -11.95 -10.36
C VAL A 24 -7.51 -12.04 -10.93
N ASN A 25 -7.30 -11.42 -12.09
CA ASN A 25 -5.98 -11.33 -12.68
C ASN A 25 -5.04 -10.53 -11.76
N GLY A 26 -3.93 -11.15 -11.34
CA GLY A 26 -2.94 -10.53 -10.45
C GLY A 26 -2.40 -9.20 -10.99
N ALA A 27 -2.40 -9.00 -12.32
CA ALA A 27 -2.04 -7.72 -12.93
C ALA A 27 -3.01 -6.58 -12.54
N THR A 28 -4.32 -6.85 -12.50
CA THR A 28 -5.34 -5.87 -12.10
C THR A 28 -5.27 -5.60 -10.60
N PHE A 29 -5.05 -6.63 -9.79
CA PHE A 29 -4.87 -6.49 -8.35
C PHE A 29 -3.64 -5.64 -8.00
N GLY A 30 -2.49 -5.94 -8.61
CA GLY A 30 -1.27 -5.16 -8.45
C GLY A 30 -1.42 -3.69 -8.87
N LEU A 31 -2.20 -3.42 -9.93
CA LEU A 31 -2.51 -2.07 -10.37
C LEU A 31 -3.33 -1.29 -9.33
N VAL A 32 -4.33 -1.92 -8.71
CA VAL A 32 -5.15 -1.32 -7.65
C VAL A 32 -4.30 -1.08 -6.39
N VAL A 33 -3.47 -2.04 -5.99
CA VAL A 33 -2.56 -1.88 -4.84
C VAL A 33 -1.57 -0.74 -5.09
N ALA A 34 -0.99 -0.64 -6.29
CA ALA A 34 -0.09 0.44 -6.66
C ALA A 34 -0.79 1.80 -6.63
N ALA A 35 -2.03 1.89 -7.11
CA ALA A 35 -2.83 3.10 -7.05
C ALA A 35 -3.12 3.53 -5.60
N ILE A 36 -3.55 2.60 -4.75
CA ILE A 36 -3.84 2.87 -3.32
C ILE A 36 -2.55 3.25 -2.58
N ALA A 37 -1.45 2.54 -2.81
CA ALA A 37 -0.16 2.83 -2.18
C ALA A 37 0.39 4.19 -2.62
N GLY A 38 0.23 4.55 -3.89
CA GLY A 38 0.59 5.87 -4.42
C GLY A 38 -0.22 7.00 -3.77
N LEU A 39 -1.55 6.84 -3.68
CA LEU A 39 -2.44 7.80 -3.04
C LEU A 39 -2.18 7.93 -1.53
N GLY A 40 -2.05 6.80 -0.82
CA GLY A 40 -1.73 6.77 0.60
C GLY A 40 -0.34 7.34 0.90
N GLY A 41 0.64 7.11 0.03
CA GLY A 41 1.96 7.71 0.11
C GLY A 41 1.95 9.23 -0.09
N TRP A 42 1.10 9.74 -0.98
CA TRP A 42 0.92 11.17 -1.20
C TRP A 42 0.24 11.85 0.00
N GLU A 43 -0.84 11.28 0.52
CA GLU A 43 -1.49 11.80 1.74
C GLU A 43 -0.55 11.74 2.96
N ALA A 44 0.19 10.65 3.14
CA ALA A 44 1.18 10.55 4.21
C ALA A 44 2.30 11.59 4.07
N LYS A 45 2.71 11.92 2.83
CA LYS A 45 3.66 13.02 2.56
C LYS A 45 3.06 14.38 2.93
N VAL A 46 1.83 14.66 2.52
CA VAL A 46 1.13 15.91 2.85
C VAL A 46 0.98 16.07 4.37
N LEU A 47 0.60 15.00 5.06
CA LEU A 47 0.48 15.01 6.53
C LEU A 47 1.85 15.21 7.21
N ARG A 48 2.90 14.54 6.71
CA ARG A 48 4.27 14.72 7.20
C ARG A 48 4.77 16.15 7.01
N ASP A 49 4.51 16.74 5.85
CA ASP A 49 4.94 18.10 5.52
C ASP A 49 4.17 19.14 6.37
N LYS A 50 2.88 18.92 6.65
CA LYS A 50 2.13 19.72 7.64
C LYS A 50 2.74 19.65 9.04
N ILE A 51 3.12 18.45 9.50
CA ILE A 51 3.73 18.25 10.82
C ILE A 51 5.14 18.90 10.88
N LYS A 52 5.89 18.89 9.77
CA LYS A 52 7.23 19.48 9.71
C LYS A 52 7.25 21.00 9.47
N GLY A 53 6.28 21.52 8.73
CA GLY A 53 6.15 22.95 8.42
C GLY A 53 5.42 23.77 9.49
N GLY A 54 4.85 23.11 10.51
CA GLY A 54 4.30 23.76 11.71
C GLY A 54 5.37 24.14 12.76
N LYS A 55 6.56 24.57 12.32
CA LYS A 55 7.56 25.24 13.14
C LYS A 55 7.84 26.61 12.54
#